data_AF-C9STB9-F1
#
_entry.id   AF-C9STB9-F1
#
_cell.length_a   1.000
_cell.length_b   1.000
_cell.length_c   1.000
_cell.angle_alpha   90.00
_cell.angle_beta   90.00
_cell.angle_gamma   90.00
#
_symmetry.space_group_name_H-M   'P 1'
#
loop_
_entity.id
_entity.type
_entity.pdbx_description
1 polymer ?
#
loop_
_entity_poly.entity_id
_entity_poly.type
_entity_poly.pdbx_seq_one_letter_code
_entity_poly.pdbx_strand_id
1 'polypeptide(L)'
;MAWKSSGAWNKPIINLPKPAKDDSSFPGLKVTSPEAAGTPKIEYEELQENELMTSARQRSATTATTTTPTVRRLAALGLAPAVERRVRDKIGALTGDVFEGAARGMTVHFQPLPGAFEVYGLDFLVDAAGDAWLLEVNAFPDFKQSGDGRTGQVVAGFWRGVVRTAVAGFFGVETPAAGEGEGTMELVREIDLGRR
;
A
#
# COMPACT_ATOMS: atom_id res chain seq x y z
N MET A 1 37.48 10.13 -19.44
CA MET A 1 37.23 11.58 -19.34
C MET A 1 36.27 11.80 -18.19
N ALA A 2 36.72 12.50 -17.15
CA ALA A 2 35.99 12.68 -15.89
C ALA A 2 35.27 14.03 -15.89
N TRP A 3 33.96 14.01 -15.70
CA TRP A 3 33.15 15.22 -15.50
C TRP A 3 33.18 15.59 -14.02
N LYS A 4 33.74 16.75 -13.68
CA LYS A 4 33.70 17.35 -12.34
C LYS A 4 32.64 18.46 -12.34
N SER A 5 31.63 18.35 -11.48
CA SER A 5 30.73 19.48 -11.17
C SER A 5 31.29 20.28 -9.99
N SER A 6 31.36 21.60 -10.18
CA SER A 6 31.85 22.57 -9.21
C SER A 6 30.71 23.14 -8.36
N GLY A 7 30.83 22.96 -7.04
CA GLY A 7 30.46 23.88 -5.95
C GLY A 7 29.14 24.66 -5.97
N ALA A 8 28.23 24.30 -5.05
CA ALA A 8 27.41 25.26 -4.28
C ALA A 8 26.75 24.70 -3.00
N TRP A 9 26.97 23.44 -2.59
CA TRP A 9 26.15 22.81 -1.53
C TRP A 9 26.93 22.25 -0.32
N ASN A 10 28.25 22.44 -0.24
CA ASN A 10 29.07 21.85 0.83
C ASN A 10 29.23 22.76 2.06
N LYS A 11 28.14 23.19 2.68
CA LYS A 11 28.17 23.64 4.09
C LYS A 11 26.90 23.19 4.82
N PRO A 12 26.99 22.33 5.85
CA PRO A 12 25.86 22.03 6.70
C PRO A 12 25.57 23.27 7.57
N ILE A 13 24.42 23.89 7.35
CA ILE A 13 23.79 24.79 8.31
C ILE A 13 22.93 23.86 9.18
N ILE A 14 23.06 23.98 10.50
CA ILE A 14 22.34 23.24 11.57
C ILE A 14 23.11 22.03 12.12
N ASN A 15 23.56 22.17 13.37
CA ASN A 15 23.97 21.07 14.24
C ASN A 15 22.69 20.36 14.72
N LEU A 16 22.42 19.15 14.22
CA LEU A 16 21.31 18.33 14.71
C LEU A 16 21.77 17.37 15.83
N PRO A 17 20.95 17.12 16.88
CA PRO A 17 21.27 16.16 17.93
C PRO A 17 21.29 14.73 17.37
N LYS A 18 22.17 13.87 17.90
CA LYS A 18 22.20 12.43 17.56
C LYS A 18 20.91 11.74 18.03
N PRO A 19 20.23 10.94 17.19
CA PRO A 19 19.08 10.17 17.63
C PRO A 19 19.51 9.06 18.60
N ALA A 20 18.84 9.00 19.74
CA ALA A 20 18.94 7.91 20.69
C ALA A 20 17.92 6.82 20.33
N LYS A 21 18.42 5.59 20.17
CA LYS A 21 17.70 4.32 19.90
C LYS A 21 17.14 4.15 18.48
N ASP A 22 17.46 2.98 17.92
CA ASP A 22 17.01 2.48 16.63
C ASP A 22 15.54 2.07 16.74
N ASP A 23 14.66 2.88 16.15
CA ASP A 23 13.20 2.70 16.09
C ASP A 23 12.76 2.17 14.71
N SER A 24 13.62 1.41 14.04
CA SER A 24 13.28 0.83 12.75
C SER A 24 12.24 -0.29 12.92
N SER A 25 11.14 -0.20 12.16
CA SER A 25 10.11 -1.23 12.09
C SER A 25 10.59 -2.57 11.49
N PHE A 26 11.87 -2.66 11.12
CA PHE A 26 12.53 -3.82 10.51
C PHE A 26 13.88 -4.07 11.19
N PRO A 27 13.91 -4.69 12.39
CA PRO A 27 15.15 -4.95 13.10
C PRO A 27 16.06 -5.87 12.27
N GLY A 28 17.27 -5.41 11.95
CA GLY A 28 18.31 -6.20 11.26
C GLY A 28 18.63 -5.78 9.82
N LEU A 29 17.87 -4.87 9.21
CA LEU A 29 18.25 -4.28 7.92
C LEU A 29 19.27 -3.16 8.12
N LYS A 30 20.53 -3.39 7.74
CA LYS A 30 21.55 -2.34 7.67
C LYS A 30 21.63 -1.79 6.25
N VAL A 31 21.21 -0.54 6.06
CA VAL A 31 21.38 0.20 4.80
C VAL A 31 22.88 0.52 4.64
N THR A 32 23.51 0.04 3.57
CA THR A 32 24.96 0.21 3.34
C THR A 32 25.31 1.22 2.24
N SER A 33 24.34 1.98 1.70
CA SER A 33 24.61 2.99 0.68
C SER A 33 24.79 4.39 1.29
N PRO A 34 25.86 5.13 0.93
CA PRO A 34 26.13 6.46 1.46
C PRO A 34 25.13 7.55 1.03
N GLU A 35 24.24 7.26 0.09
CA GLU A 35 23.25 8.23 -0.45
C GLU A 35 21.97 8.36 0.39
N ALA A 36 21.69 7.41 1.29
CA ALA A 36 20.47 7.42 2.11
C ALA A 36 20.57 8.31 3.37
N ALA A 37 21.75 8.87 3.66
CA ALA A 37 22.02 9.60 4.90
C ALA A 37 21.62 11.08 4.87
N GLY A 38 21.12 11.58 3.73
CA GLY A 38 20.86 13.02 3.51
C GLY A 38 19.52 13.37 2.87
N THR A 39 18.65 12.40 2.59
CA THR A 39 17.31 12.69 2.09
C THR A 39 16.47 13.18 3.26
N PRO A 40 15.91 14.41 3.23
CA PRO A 40 14.96 14.82 4.25
C PRO A 40 13.80 13.82 4.23
N LYS A 41 13.47 13.25 5.39
CA LYS A 41 12.21 12.55 5.56
C LYS A 41 11.13 13.56 5.22
N ILE A 42 10.40 13.33 4.14
CA ILE A 42 9.14 14.00 3.92
C ILE A 42 8.22 13.37 4.98
N GLU A 43 8.02 14.10 6.08
CA GLU A 43 7.09 13.68 7.10
C GLU A 43 5.70 13.62 6.45
N TYR A 44 5.07 12.45 6.56
CA TYR A 44 3.77 12.12 5.95
C TYR A 44 2.65 13.11 6.32
N GLU A 45 2.89 13.98 7.29
CA GLU A 45 1.95 14.96 7.84
C GLU A 45 1.71 16.14 6.89
N GLU A 46 2.73 16.63 6.16
CA GLU A 46 2.58 17.81 5.27
C GLU A 46 1.75 17.51 4.00
N LEU A 47 1.72 16.26 3.53
CA LEU A 47 0.88 15.87 2.39
C LEU A 47 -0.60 15.73 2.77
N GLN A 48 -0.91 15.52 4.04
CA GLN A 48 -2.29 15.31 4.50
C GLN A 48 -3.06 16.60 4.80
N GLU A 49 -2.39 17.74 4.94
CA GLU A 49 -3.08 19.01 5.23
C GLU A 49 -3.85 19.58 4.01
N ASN A 50 -3.57 19.10 2.80
CA ASN A 50 -4.17 19.64 1.56
C ASN A 50 -5.39 18.85 1.04
N GLU A 51 -5.74 17.71 1.63
CA GLU A 51 -6.95 16.98 1.26
C GLU A 51 -8.12 17.39 2.17
N LEU A 52 -9.03 18.18 1.59
CA LEU A 52 -10.23 18.72 2.20
C LEU A 52 -11.10 17.59 2.80
N MET A 53 -10.97 17.42 4.11
CA MET A 53 -11.75 16.51 4.96
C MET A 53 -13.26 16.72 4.83
N THR A 54 -13.96 15.74 4.23
CA THR A 54 -15.41 15.55 4.44
C THR A 54 -15.64 14.25 5.22
N SER A 55 -15.56 14.34 6.55
CA SER A 55 -16.01 13.25 7.44
C SER A 55 -17.42 13.54 7.95
N ALA A 56 -18.38 12.68 7.60
CA ALA A 56 -19.73 12.73 8.16
C ALA A 56 -19.70 12.19 9.60
N ARG A 57 -19.94 13.07 10.58
CA ARG A 57 -19.89 12.73 12.02
C ARG A 57 -21.29 12.37 12.53
N GLN A 58 -21.58 11.08 12.66
CA GLN A 58 -22.84 10.61 13.25
C GLN A 58 -22.68 10.43 14.77
N ARG A 59 -23.42 11.20 15.57
CA ARG A 59 -23.52 11.03 17.03
C ARG A 59 -24.72 10.15 17.35
N SER A 60 -24.54 9.12 18.17
CA SER A 60 -25.67 8.46 18.84
C SER A 60 -25.36 8.22 20.33
N ALA A 61 -26.42 8.27 21.12
CA ALA A 61 -26.45 8.45 22.56
C ALA A 61 -25.98 7.23 23.37
N THR A 62 -25.50 7.54 24.57
CA THR A 62 -24.99 6.62 25.60
C THR A 62 -25.97 5.52 25.96
N THR A 63 -25.67 4.28 25.58
CA THR A 63 -26.07 3.04 26.26
C THR A 63 -24.98 2.03 25.96
N ALA A 64 -24.45 1.36 26.99
CA ALA A 64 -23.35 0.39 26.87
C ALA A 64 -23.76 -0.81 26.01
N THR A 65 -23.59 -0.63 24.71
CA THR A 65 -23.80 -1.61 23.65
C THR A 65 -22.40 -1.91 23.14
N THR A 66 -22.05 -3.18 22.97
CA THR A 66 -20.77 -3.54 22.34
C THR A 66 -20.78 -3.02 20.91
N THR A 67 -20.23 -1.82 20.69
CA THR A 67 -20.24 -1.13 19.40
C THR A 67 -19.46 -1.97 18.40
N THR A 68 -20.16 -2.55 17.43
CA THR A 68 -19.50 -3.25 16.33
C THR A 68 -18.74 -2.21 15.51
N PRO A 69 -17.44 -2.41 15.22
CA PRO A 69 -16.69 -1.46 14.43
C PRO A 69 -17.28 -1.38 13.02
N THR A 70 -17.41 -0.16 12.50
CA THR A 70 -17.96 0.09 11.16
C THR A 70 -17.05 -0.47 10.07
N VAL A 71 -15.73 -0.39 10.26
CA VAL A 71 -14.72 -0.95 9.36
C VAL A 71 -14.37 -2.36 9.80
N ARG A 72 -14.50 -3.33 8.89
CA ARG A 72 -14.30 -4.75 9.16
C ARG A 72 -13.63 -5.43 7.97
N ARG A 73 -12.83 -6.45 8.26
CA ARG A 73 -12.31 -7.36 7.21
C ARG A 73 -13.47 -8.10 6.55
N LEU A 74 -13.37 -8.30 5.23
CA LEU A 74 -14.35 -9.09 4.45
C LEU A 74 -14.62 -10.46 5.09
N ALA A 75 -13.57 -11.21 5.42
CA ALA A 75 -13.67 -12.54 6.06
C ALA A 75 -14.35 -12.50 7.45
N ALA A 76 -14.42 -11.34 8.10
CA ALA A 76 -15.05 -11.19 9.39
C ALA A 76 -16.55 -10.86 9.28
N LEU A 77 -17.09 -10.68 8.07
CA LEU A 77 -18.51 -10.33 7.87
C LEU A 77 -19.47 -11.51 8.07
N GLY A 78 -18.97 -12.75 8.11
CA GLY A 78 -19.81 -13.94 8.30
C GLY A 78 -20.69 -14.26 7.09
N LEU A 79 -20.21 -13.94 5.88
CA LEU A 79 -20.89 -14.27 4.63
C LEU A 79 -20.93 -15.78 4.41
N ALA A 80 -21.91 -16.25 3.64
CA ALA A 80 -21.91 -17.64 3.20
C ALA A 80 -20.62 -17.92 2.41
N PRO A 81 -19.92 -19.05 2.63
CA PRO A 81 -18.61 -19.29 2.01
C PRO A 81 -18.61 -19.22 0.47
N ALA A 82 -19.73 -19.58 -0.17
CA ALA A 82 -19.89 -19.45 -1.62
C ALA A 82 -19.96 -17.99 -2.08
N VAL A 83 -20.62 -17.12 -1.31
CA VAL A 83 -20.72 -15.69 -1.60
C VAL A 83 -19.38 -15.01 -1.39
N GLU A 84 -18.70 -15.28 -0.26
CA GLU A 84 -17.36 -14.70 -0.01
C GLU A 84 -16.37 -15.07 -1.13
N ARG A 85 -16.35 -16.33 -1.56
CA ARG A 85 -15.51 -16.77 -2.69
C ARG A 85 -15.85 -16.01 -3.97
N ARG A 86 -17.13 -15.93 -4.34
CA ARG A 86 -17.56 -15.21 -5.54
C ARG A 86 -17.11 -13.74 -5.51
N VAL A 87 -17.23 -13.07 -4.36
CA VAL A 87 -16.78 -11.68 -4.20
C VAL A 87 -15.28 -11.56 -4.46
N ARG A 88 -14.45 -12.43 -3.87
CA ARG A 88 -13.00 -12.43 -4.08
C ARG A 88 -12.64 -12.68 -5.53
N ASP A 89 -13.24 -13.69 -6.15
CA ASP A 89 -12.99 -14.05 -7.55
C ASP A 89 -13.34 -12.89 -8.48
N LYS A 90 -14.48 -12.22 -8.25
CA LYS A 90 -14.93 -11.07 -9.04
C LYS A 90 -14.01 -9.86 -8.88
N ILE A 91 -13.59 -9.54 -7.65
CA ILE A 91 -12.63 -8.47 -7.38
C ILE A 91 -11.31 -8.74 -8.10
N GLY A 92 -10.77 -9.96 -7.98
CA GLY A 92 -9.52 -10.35 -8.64
C GLY A 92 -9.61 -10.24 -10.17
N ALA A 93 -10.65 -10.80 -10.77
CA ALA A 93 -10.87 -10.76 -12.23
C ALA A 93 -11.01 -9.32 -12.75
N LEU A 94 -11.87 -8.51 -12.13
CA LEU A 94 -12.08 -7.11 -12.55
C LEU A 94 -10.81 -6.27 -12.39
N THR A 95 -10.06 -6.46 -11.30
CA THR A 95 -8.78 -5.78 -11.09
C THR A 95 -7.82 -6.12 -12.23
N GLY A 96 -7.66 -7.40 -12.55
CA GLY A 96 -6.81 -7.86 -13.64
C GLY A 96 -7.21 -7.28 -14.99
N ASP A 97 -8.51 -7.29 -15.30
CA ASP A 97 -9.05 -6.78 -16.58
C ASP A 97 -8.85 -5.27 -16.72
N VAL A 98 -9.06 -4.50 -15.65
CA VAL A 98 -8.90 -3.04 -15.64
C VAL A 98 -7.45 -2.64 -15.87
N PHE A 99 -6.50 -3.26 -15.17
CA PHE A 99 -5.08 -2.94 -15.34
C PHE A 99 -4.52 -3.43 -16.68
N GLU A 100 -4.99 -4.57 -17.19
CA GLU A 100 -4.63 -5.01 -18.55
C GLU A 100 -5.19 -4.05 -19.61
N GLY A 101 -6.46 -3.67 -19.50
CA GLY A 101 -7.09 -2.69 -20.38
C GLY A 101 -6.35 -1.34 -20.36
N ALA A 102 -5.94 -0.87 -19.18
CA ALA A 102 -5.14 0.34 -19.05
C ALA A 102 -3.75 0.20 -19.70
N ALA A 103 -3.03 -0.88 -19.41
CA ALA A 103 -1.66 -1.08 -19.88
C ALA A 103 -1.57 -1.30 -21.40
N ARG A 104 -2.59 -1.93 -22.00
CA ARG A 104 -2.64 -2.18 -23.45
C ARG A 104 -3.35 -1.08 -24.24
N GLY A 105 -4.45 -0.55 -23.70
CA GLY A 105 -5.36 0.35 -24.43
C GLY A 105 -5.15 1.84 -24.16
N MET A 106 -4.49 2.20 -23.05
CA MET A 106 -4.34 3.59 -22.62
C MET A 106 -2.88 3.95 -22.34
N THR A 107 -1.98 3.59 -23.25
CA THR A 107 -0.51 3.68 -23.05
C THR A 107 0.03 5.10 -22.85
N VAL A 108 -0.76 6.15 -23.08
CA VAL A 108 -0.41 7.54 -22.75
C VAL A 108 -0.75 7.89 -21.30
N HIS A 109 -1.75 7.22 -20.72
CA HIS A 109 -2.28 7.50 -19.38
C HIS A 109 -1.78 6.53 -18.32
N PHE A 110 -1.51 5.28 -18.69
CA PHE A 110 -0.98 4.26 -17.79
C PHE A 110 0.29 3.65 -18.39
N GLN A 111 1.41 3.90 -17.73
CA GLN A 111 2.75 3.54 -18.21
C GLN A 111 3.51 2.82 -17.09
N PRO A 112 3.31 1.49 -16.92
CA PRO A 112 4.13 0.73 -16.00
C PRO A 112 5.60 0.78 -16.45
N LEU A 113 6.49 1.07 -15.51
CA LEU A 113 7.92 1.21 -15.74
C LEU A 113 8.68 0.01 -15.15
N PRO A 114 9.70 -0.52 -15.85
CA PRO A 114 10.63 -1.48 -15.24
C PRO A 114 11.29 -0.86 -14.01
N GLY A 115 11.35 -1.60 -12.90
CA GLY A 115 11.95 -1.08 -11.67
C GLY A 115 11.00 -0.30 -10.77
N ALA A 116 9.77 -0.04 -11.21
CA ALA A 116 8.77 0.65 -10.41
C ALA A 116 7.64 -0.30 -10.00
N PHE A 117 7.05 -0.02 -8.85
CA PHE A 117 5.78 -0.59 -8.42
C PHE A 117 4.90 0.52 -7.85
N GLU A 118 3.59 0.32 -7.88
CA GLU A 118 2.64 1.26 -7.29
C GLU A 118 1.56 0.48 -6.52
N VAL A 119 1.04 1.11 -5.47
CA VAL A 119 -0.04 0.58 -4.64
C VAL A 119 -1.28 1.43 -4.86
N TYR A 120 -2.39 0.76 -5.14
CA TYR A 120 -3.70 1.38 -5.33
C TYR A 120 -4.70 0.84 -4.33
N GLY A 121 -5.63 1.69 -3.89
CA GLY A 121 -6.88 1.28 -3.26
C GLY A 121 -7.95 1.12 -4.32
N LEU A 122 -8.64 -0.02 -4.34
CA LEU A 122 -9.75 -0.25 -5.27
C LEU A 122 -11.04 -0.41 -4.47
N ASP A 123 -12.01 0.43 -4.77
CA ASP A 123 -13.29 0.46 -4.05
C ASP A 123 -14.37 -0.20 -4.89
N PHE A 124 -15.07 -1.15 -4.27
CA PHE A 124 -16.12 -1.94 -4.90
C PHE A 124 -17.42 -1.86 -4.12
N LEU A 125 -18.54 -1.86 -4.84
CA LEU A 125 -19.83 -2.26 -4.28
C LEU A 125 -20.08 -3.73 -4.57
N VAL A 126 -20.70 -4.41 -3.60
CA VAL A 126 -21.03 -5.82 -3.69
C VAL A 126 -22.51 -6.02 -3.40
N ASP A 127 -23.21 -6.74 -4.27
CA ASP A 127 -24.62 -7.05 -4.07
C ASP A 127 -24.83 -8.35 -3.25
N ALA A 128 -26.10 -8.69 -3.02
CA ALA A 128 -26.47 -9.88 -2.23
C ALA A 128 -26.08 -11.21 -2.91
N ALA A 129 -25.89 -11.24 -4.23
CA ALA A 129 -25.44 -12.43 -4.96
C ALA A 129 -23.91 -12.58 -4.92
N GLY A 130 -23.20 -11.55 -4.45
CA GLY A 130 -21.74 -11.50 -4.43
C GLY A 130 -21.13 -10.98 -5.73
N ASP A 131 -21.91 -10.31 -6.58
CA ASP A 131 -21.36 -9.63 -7.75
C ASP A 131 -20.75 -8.28 -7.32
N ALA A 132 -19.52 -8.03 -7.79
CA ALA A 132 -18.74 -6.85 -7.46
C ALA A 132 -18.73 -5.84 -8.61
N TRP A 133 -18.83 -4.57 -8.27
CA TRP A 133 -18.87 -3.43 -9.19
C TRP A 133 -17.79 -2.44 -8.79
N LEU A 134 -16.78 -2.24 -9.65
CA LEU A 134 -15.70 -1.28 -9.40
C LEU A 134 -16.26 0.14 -9.43
N LEU A 135 -15.98 0.92 -8.38
CA LEU A 135 -16.33 2.33 -8.31
C LEU A 135 -15.17 3.21 -8.74
N GLU A 136 -14.03 3.03 -8.10
CA GLU A 136 -12.86 3.88 -8.30
C GLU A 136 -11.55 3.16 -7.99
N VAL A 137 -10.47 3.75 -8.51
CA VAL A 137 -9.08 3.34 -8.29
C VAL A 137 -8.34 4.54 -7.75
N ASN A 138 -7.91 4.44 -6.50
CA ASN A 138 -7.26 5.51 -5.75
C ASN A 138 -5.75 5.23 -5.69
N ALA A 139 -4.94 6.15 -6.23
CA ALA A 139 -3.50 6.16 -5.99
C ALA A 139 -3.24 6.62 -4.55
N PHE A 140 -2.17 6.11 -3.92
CA PHE A 140 -1.79 6.45 -2.55
C PHE A 140 -2.96 6.30 -1.54
N PRO A 141 -3.53 5.09 -1.38
CA PRO A 141 -4.69 4.89 -0.51
C PRO A 141 -4.39 5.28 0.94
N ASP A 142 -5.35 5.92 1.62
CA ASP A 142 -5.22 6.27 3.03
C ASP A 142 -5.41 5.04 3.94
N PHE A 143 -4.32 4.60 4.55
CA PHE A 143 -4.34 3.48 5.49
C PHE A 143 -4.81 3.88 6.92
N LYS A 144 -4.96 5.18 7.23
CA LYS A 144 -5.41 5.64 8.56
C LYS A 144 -6.83 5.20 8.88
N GLN A 145 -7.67 5.00 7.86
CA GLN A 145 -9.06 4.52 8.00
C GLN A 145 -9.18 3.11 8.57
N SER A 146 -8.07 2.37 8.67
CA SER A 146 -8.00 1.05 9.27
C SER A 146 -8.30 1.05 10.77
N GLY A 147 -8.00 2.14 11.48
CA GLY A 147 -8.12 2.22 12.94
C GLY A 147 -7.17 1.29 13.72
N ASP A 148 -6.95 1.64 14.98
CA ASP A 148 -6.03 0.94 15.89
C ASP A 148 -6.49 -0.51 16.14
N GLY A 149 -5.55 -1.46 16.27
CA GLY A 149 -5.82 -2.87 16.61
C GLY A 149 -5.73 -3.86 15.44
N ARG A 150 -6.75 -4.71 15.25
CA ARG A 150 -6.70 -5.86 14.30
C ARG A 150 -6.62 -5.44 12.83
N THR A 151 -7.09 -4.26 12.47
CA THR A 151 -6.97 -3.75 11.10
C THR A 151 -5.57 -3.19 10.84
N GLY A 152 -4.91 -2.61 11.85
CA GLY A 152 -3.49 -2.25 11.77
C GLY A 152 -2.59 -3.45 11.44
N GLN A 153 -2.94 -4.66 11.90
CA GLN A 153 -2.24 -5.89 11.51
C GLN A 153 -2.40 -6.23 10.01
N VAL A 154 -3.54 -5.86 9.40
CA VAL A 154 -3.77 -6.03 7.95
C VAL A 154 -2.84 -5.12 7.18
N VAL A 155 -2.75 -3.84 7.55
CA VAL A 155 -1.85 -2.88 6.92
C VAL A 155 -0.39 -3.32 7.06
N ALA A 156 0.01 -3.75 8.25
CA ALA A 156 1.37 -4.25 8.48
C ALA A 156 1.67 -5.52 7.66
N GLY A 157 0.72 -6.45 7.56
CA GLY A 157 0.84 -7.65 6.72
C GLY A 157 0.96 -7.30 5.24
N PHE A 158 0.09 -6.40 4.77
CA PHE A 158 0.12 -5.88 3.41
C PHE A 158 1.49 -5.30 3.04
N TRP A 159 2.06 -4.40 3.86
CA TRP A 159 3.38 -3.81 3.58
C TRP A 159 4.51 -4.84 3.61
N ARG A 160 4.46 -5.84 4.51
CA ARG A 160 5.40 -6.97 4.46
C ARG A 160 5.28 -7.74 3.14
N GLY A 161 4.05 -7.98 2.68
CA GLY A 161 3.78 -8.60 1.38
C GLY A 161 4.34 -7.80 0.20
N VAL A 162 4.18 -6.46 0.21
CA VAL A 162 4.73 -5.56 -0.81
C VAL A 162 6.25 -5.62 -0.84
N VAL A 163 6.92 -5.46 0.31
CA VAL A 163 8.38 -5.51 0.37
C VAL A 163 8.90 -6.86 -0.13
N ARG A 164 8.26 -7.96 0.30
CA ARG A 164 8.63 -9.31 -0.13
C ARG A 164 8.51 -9.50 -1.65
N THR A 165 7.40 -9.05 -2.22
CA THR A 165 7.03 -9.40 -3.61
C THR A 165 7.62 -8.41 -4.62
N ALA A 166 7.55 -7.12 -4.32
CA ALA A 166 7.88 -6.04 -5.26
C ALA A 166 9.25 -5.39 -5.00
N VAL A 167 9.86 -5.57 -3.82
CA VAL A 167 11.12 -4.85 -3.46
C VAL A 167 12.30 -5.80 -3.33
N ALA A 168 12.16 -6.90 -2.59
CA ALA A 168 13.28 -7.77 -2.22
C ALA A 168 14.06 -8.31 -3.43
N GLY A 169 13.34 -8.68 -4.50
CA GLY A 169 13.95 -9.16 -5.75
C GLY A 169 14.88 -8.14 -6.41
N PHE A 170 14.61 -6.84 -6.31
CA PHE A 170 15.49 -5.80 -6.87
C PHE A 170 16.84 -5.72 -6.17
N PHE A 171 16.90 -6.09 -4.89
CA PHE A 171 18.11 -6.03 -4.08
C PHE A 171 18.77 -7.39 -3.88
N GLY A 172 18.26 -8.45 -4.54
CA GLY A 172 18.77 -9.81 -4.38
C GLY A 172 18.63 -10.35 -2.96
N VAL A 173 17.64 -9.86 -2.20
CA VAL A 173 17.39 -10.29 -0.82
C VAL A 173 16.50 -11.52 -0.84
N GLU A 174 16.98 -12.62 -0.26
CA GLU A 174 16.13 -13.78 0.00
C GLU A 174 15.14 -13.45 1.10
N THR A 175 13.85 -13.65 0.82
CA THR A 175 12.78 -13.45 1.79
C THR A 175 12.20 -14.78 2.20
N PRO A 176 11.99 -15.04 3.50
CA PRO A 176 11.31 -16.23 3.95
C PRO A 176 9.89 -16.32 3.37
N ALA A 177 9.39 -17.55 3.23
CA ALA A 177 8.02 -17.81 2.84
C ALA A 177 7.04 -17.12 3.81
N ALA A 178 5.85 -16.76 3.31
CA ALA A 178 4.87 -16.04 4.10
C ALA A 178 4.49 -16.79 5.39
N GLY A 179 4.66 -16.13 6.53
CA GLY A 179 4.25 -16.67 7.83
C GLY A 179 2.75 -16.53 8.09
N GLU A 180 2.23 -17.26 9.08
CA GLU A 180 0.84 -17.10 9.53
C GLU A 180 0.57 -15.65 9.94
N GLY A 181 -0.44 -15.02 9.33
CA GLY A 181 -0.83 -13.63 9.62
C GLY A 181 -0.17 -12.57 8.75
N GLU A 182 0.72 -12.93 7.81
CA GLU A 182 1.31 -11.95 6.88
C GLU A 182 0.41 -11.53 5.71
N GLY A 183 -0.76 -12.16 5.55
CA GLY A 183 -1.64 -11.91 4.43
C GLY A 183 -1.10 -12.55 3.15
N THR A 184 -1.99 -13.15 2.37
CA THR A 184 -1.66 -13.75 1.08
C THR A 184 -1.71 -12.66 0.00
N MET A 185 -0.59 -12.43 -0.68
CA MET A 185 -0.57 -11.61 -1.91
C MET A 185 -0.90 -12.54 -3.07
N GLU A 186 -2.01 -12.28 -3.76
CA GLU A 186 -2.47 -13.08 -4.89
C GLU A 186 -2.11 -12.38 -6.20
N LEU A 187 -1.46 -13.09 -7.12
CA LEU A 187 -1.20 -12.58 -8.47
C LEU A 187 -2.46 -12.72 -9.31
N VAL A 188 -3.12 -11.59 -9.59
CA VAL A 188 -4.39 -11.58 -10.34
C VAL A 188 -4.20 -11.47 -11.86
N ARG A 189 -3.07 -10.93 -12.32
CA ARG A 189 -2.75 -10.77 -13.74
C ARG A 189 -1.26 -10.60 -13.96
N GLU A 190 -0.71 -11.31 -14.94
CA GLU A 190 0.62 -11.07 -15.50
C GLU A 190 0.45 -10.52 -16.92
N ILE A 191 1.10 -9.40 -17.22
CA ILE A 191 0.94 -8.69 -18.49
C ILE A 191 2.29 -8.55 -19.18
N ASP A 192 2.49 -9.27 -20.28
CA ASP A 192 3.62 -9.01 -21.17
C ASP A 192 3.30 -7.82 -22.10
N LEU A 193 4.08 -6.75 -21.93
CA LEU A 193 3.99 -5.51 -22.71
C LEU A 193 4.96 -5.47 -23.90
N GLY A 194 5.80 -6.49 -24.09
CA GLY A 194 6.68 -6.63 -25.25
C GLY A 194 7.78 -5.57 -25.38
N ARG A 195 8.01 -4.74 -24.35
CA ARG A 195 9.08 -3.72 -24.32
C ARG A 195 10.32 -4.33 -23.67
N ARG A 196 11.35 -4.59 -24.48
CA ARG A 196 12.68 -5.06 -24.04
C ARG A 196 13.74 -4.07 -24.49
#